data_AF-A0A822H411-F1
#
_entry.id   AF-A0A822H411-F1
#
_cell.length_a   1.000
_cell.length_b   1.000
_cell.length_c   1.000
_cell.angle_alpha   90.00
_cell.angle_beta   90.00
_cell.angle_gamma   90.00
#
_symmetry.space_group_name_H-M   'P 1'
#
loop_
_entity.id
_entity.type
_entity.pdbx_description
1 polymer ?
#
loop_
_entity_poly.entity_id
_entity_poly.type
_entity_poly.pdbx_seq_one_letter_code
_entity_poly.pdbx_strand_id
1 'polypeptide(L)'
;PLRLPPLDHVKRTVRQHRKENNLPNIPNDVDFPSVPTILQFTKRNEIFLRIDTGPGPDRMLIFSSPEQCSILASSTEFLVDGTFDIVPDIFYQLYVIHAVHREHVIPVVFCLLRRKNATTYQEMINKILEFAPAWNPQTIMLDFEKAVLNVLSNSFPQVSLSGCYFHLRQSIHRQLQTQGLQKQY
;
A
#
# COMPACT_ATOMS: atom_id res chain seq x y z
N PRO A 1 18.22 -23.84 0.59
CA PRO A 1 17.48 -22.59 0.85
C PRO A 1 17.13 -21.84 -0.45
N LEU A 2 15.84 -21.65 -0.73
CA LEU A 2 15.38 -20.79 -1.83
C LEU A 2 15.89 -19.36 -1.54
N ARG A 3 16.83 -18.86 -2.33
CA ARG A 3 17.22 -17.45 -2.30
C ARG A 3 16.32 -16.69 -3.26
N LEU A 4 15.74 -15.59 -2.79
CA LEU A 4 15.07 -14.65 -3.68
C LEU A 4 16.08 -14.12 -4.71
N PRO A 5 15.67 -13.98 -5.99
CA PRO A 5 16.53 -13.39 -7.01
C PRO A 5 16.92 -11.96 -6.61
N PRO A 6 18.11 -11.48 -7.04
CA PRO A 6 18.51 -10.10 -6.77
C PRO A 6 17.47 -9.11 -7.32
N LEU A 7 17.29 -7.99 -6.62
CA LEU A 7 16.26 -7.00 -6.95
C LEU A 7 16.36 -6.51 -8.41
N ASP A 8 17.58 -6.37 -8.92
CA ASP A 8 17.84 -5.97 -10.32
C ASP A 8 17.34 -7.00 -11.34
N HIS A 9 17.42 -8.28 -11.00
CA HIS A 9 16.85 -9.34 -11.83
C HIS A 9 15.33 -9.26 -11.84
N VAL A 10 14.69 -9.01 -10.69
CA VAL A 10 13.24 -8.82 -10.61
C VAL A 10 12.82 -7.61 -11.44
N LYS A 11 13.49 -6.47 -11.29
CA LYS A 11 13.24 -5.25 -12.10
C LYS A 11 13.40 -5.51 -13.59
N ARG A 12 14.45 -6.23 -14.00
CA ARG A 12 14.68 -6.60 -15.40
C ARG A 12 13.57 -7.49 -15.95
N THR A 13 13.14 -8.50 -15.19
CA THR A 13 12.04 -9.39 -15.57
C THR A 13 10.75 -8.61 -15.75
N VAL A 14 10.42 -7.69 -14.84
CA VAL A 14 9.23 -6.82 -14.97
C VAL A 14 9.34 -5.93 -16.22
N ARG A 15 10.49 -5.30 -16.47
CA ARG A 15 10.71 -4.47 -17.66
C ARG A 15 10.57 -5.26 -18.96
N GLN A 16 11.14 -6.46 -19.00
CA GLN A 16 11.07 -7.37 -20.14
C GLN A 16 9.61 -7.79 -20.41
N HIS A 17 8.88 -8.20 -19.35
CA HIS A 17 7.47 -8.56 -19.46
C HIS A 17 6.62 -7.39 -19.98
N ARG A 18 6.88 -6.16 -19.51
CA ARG A 18 6.19 -4.95 -20.03
C ARG A 18 6.44 -4.74 -21.52
N LYS A 19 7.68 -4.93 -21.98
CA LYS A 19 8.06 -4.79 -23.39
C LYS A 19 7.41 -5.88 -24.26
N GLU A 20 7.45 -7.13 -23.81
CA GLU A 20 6.86 -8.27 -24.53
C GLU A 20 5.34 -8.17 -24.68
N ASN A 21 4.66 -7.57 -23.69
CA ASN A 21 3.21 -7.40 -23.69
C ASN A 21 2.76 -6.03 -24.22
N ASN A 22 3.67 -5.24 -24.82
CA ASN A 22 3.39 -3.89 -25.34
C ASN A 22 2.65 -3.00 -24.32
N LEU A 23 3.01 -3.12 -23.04
CA LEU A 23 2.35 -2.35 -21.99
C LEU A 23 2.70 -0.85 -22.13
N PRO A 24 1.71 0.04 -21.91
CA PRO A 24 1.91 1.48 -22.07
C PRO A 24 2.98 1.99 -21.11
N ASN A 25 3.69 3.03 -21.54
CA ASN A 25 4.69 3.71 -20.71
C ASN A 25 4.04 4.27 -19.44
N ILE A 26 4.85 4.34 -18.37
CA ILE A 26 4.43 5.02 -17.15
C ILE A 26 4.25 6.50 -17.50
N PRO A 27 3.11 7.12 -17.16
CA PRO A 27 2.93 8.56 -17.40
C PRO A 27 3.98 9.39 -16.67
N ASN A 28 4.33 10.54 -17.25
CA ASN A 28 5.29 11.47 -16.66
C ASN A 28 4.64 12.47 -15.69
N ASP A 29 3.30 12.57 -15.72
CA ASP A 29 2.51 13.47 -14.88
C ASP A 29 1.27 12.73 -14.35
N VAL A 30 0.71 13.17 -13.23
CA VAL A 30 -0.55 12.71 -12.62
C VAL A 30 -1.78 13.05 -13.43
N ASP A 31 -1.70 14.03 -14.33
CA ASP A 31 -2.82 14.51 -15.14
C ASP A 31 -3.11 13.65 -16.39
N PHE A 32 -2.60 12.41 -16.42
CA PHE A 32 -2.93 11.47 -17.49
C PHE A 32 -4.44 11.14 -17.48
N PRO A 33 -5.11 11.03 -18.63
CA PRO A 33 -6.57 11.00 -18.69
C PRO A 33 -7.19 9.79 -17.96
N SER A 34 -6.62 8.61 -18.11
CA SER A 34 -7.11 7.39 -17.46
C SER A 34 -6.05 6.30 -17.41
N VAL A 35 -6.19 5.38 -16.46
CA VAL A 35 -5.38 4.15 -16.44
C VAL A 35 -5.77 3.29 -17.66
N PRO A 36 -4.82 2.81 -18.47
CA PRO A 36 -5.11 1.96 -19.62
C PRO A 36 -5.91 0.70 -19.25
N THR A 37 -6.93 0.36 -20.04
CA THR A 37 -7.88 -0.72 -19.75
C THR A 37 -7.21 -2.04 -19.39
N ILE A 38 -6.15 -2.43 -20.09
CA ILE A 38 -5.40 -3.68 -19.83
C ILE A 38 -4.82 -3.76 -18.40
N LEU A 39 -4.58 -2.62 -17.74
CA LEU A 39 -4.06 -2.54 -16.38
C LEU A 39 -5.17 -2.44 -15.33
N GLN A 40 -6.42 -2.28 -15.75
CA GLN A 40 -7.57 -2.19 -14.85
C GLN A 40 -8.09 -3.57 -14.42
N PHE A 41 -7.67 -4.66 -15.08
CA PHE A 41 -8.14 -6.02 -14.84
C PHE A 41 -7.02 -6.98 -14.47
N THR A 42 -7.36 -8.04 -13.74
CA THR A 42 -6.47 -9.18 -13.48
C THR A 42 -6.28 -10.02 -14.74
N LYS A 43 -5.34 -10.97 -14.73
CA LYS A 43 -5.17 -11.96 -15.80
C LYS A 43 -6.41 -12.87 -15.99
N ARG A 44 -7.31 -12.92 -15.02
CA ARG A 44 -8.59 -13.64 -15.08
C ARG A 44 -9.74 -12.75 -15.57
N ASN A 45 -9.43 -11.54 -16.06
CA ASN A 45 -10.40 -10.56 -16.53
C ASN A 45 -11.36 -10.05 -15.43
N GLU A 46 -10.90 -10.05 -14.18
CA GLU A 46 -11.65 -9.50 -13.05
C GLU A 46 -11.22 -8.05 -12.81
N ILE A 47 -12.15 -7.19 -12.40
CA ILE A 47 -11.82 -5.80 -12.07
C ILE A 47 -10.73 -5.79 -10.99
N PHE A 48 -9.68 -5.03 -11.20
CA PHE A 48 -8.57 -4.84 -10.26
C PHE A 48 -8.43 -3.38 -9.83
N LEU A 49 -8.50 -2.42 -10.77
CA LEU A 49 -8.60 -1.00 -10.42
C LEU A 49 -10.00 -0.72 -9.87
N ARG A 50 -10.11 -0.43 -8.57
CA ARG A 50 -11.38 -0.15 -7.89
C ARG A 50 -11.73 1.33 -7.91
N ILE A 51 -10.72 2.18 -7.69
CA ILE A 51 -10.86 3.62 -7.58
C ILE A 51 -9.78 4.30 -8.40
N ASP A 52 -10.18 5.28 -9.21
CA ASP A 52 -9.33 6.31 -9.79
C ASP A 52 -10.05 7.63 -9.54
N THR A 53 -9.49 8.51 -8.71
CA THR A 53 -10.12 9.82 -8.41
C THR A 53 -9.99 10.82 -9.56
N GLY A 54 -9.30 10.44 -10.64
CA GLY A 54 -9.12 11.25 -11.84
C GLY A 54 -7.90 12.18 -11.76
N PRO A 55 -7.57 12.86 -12.88
CA PRO A 55 -6.51 13.86 -12.95
C PRO A 55 -6.61 14.91 -11.83
N GLY A 56 -5.45 15.32 -11.30
CA GLY A 56 -5.38 16.31 -10.23
C GLY A 56 -4.27 16.06 -9.21
N PRO A 57 -3.97 17.06 -8.38
CA PRO A 57 -2.83 17.05 -7.46
C PRO A 57 -2.95 15.99 -6.35
N ASP A 58 -4.17 15.57 -6.03
CA ASP A 58 -4.49 14.61 -4.98
C ASP A 58 -5.01 13.28 -5.55
N ARG A 59 -4.68 12.98 -6.83
CA ARG A 59 -5.08 11.74 -7.48
C ARG A 59 -4.69 10.52 -6.64
N MET A 60 -5.61 9.57 -6.57
CA MET A 60 -5.47 8.31 -5.87
C MET A 60 -5.92 7.17 -6.79
N LEU A 61 -5.10 6.12 -6.84
CA LEU A 61 -5.47 4.87 -7.49
C LEU A 61 -5.52 3.77 -6.43
N ILE A 62 -6.63 3.04 -6.35
CA ILE A 62 -6.79 1.92 -5.42
C ILE A 62 -7.09 0.66 -6.19
N PHE A 63 -6.31 -0.39 -5.91
CA PHE A 63 -6.42 -1.68 -6.56
C PHE A 63 -6.75 -2.77 -5.54
N SER A 64 -7.72 -3.61 -5.89
CA SER A 64 -8.09 -4.82 -5.17
C SER A 64 -8.92 -5.72 -6.09
N SER A 65 -8.60 -7.01 -6.17
CA SER A 65 -9.39 -7.99 -6.91
C SER A 65 -10.62 -8.44 -6.11
N PRO A 66 -11.61 -9.10 -6.73
CA PRO A 66 -12.77 -9.60 -5.98
C PRO A 66 -12.38 -10.57 -4.86
N GLU A 67 -11.43 -11.47 -5.14
CA GLU A 67 -10.87 -12.40 -4.16
C GLU A 67 -10.19 -11.65 -3.00
N GLN A 68 -9.44 -10.59 -3.29
CA GLN A 68 -8.82 -9.76 -2.26
C GLN A 68 -9.86 -9.00 -1.42
N CYS A 69 -10.94 -8.50 -2.01
CA CYS A 69 -12.07 -7.92 -1.28
C CYS A 69 -12.71 -8.95 -0.33
N SER A 70 -12.86 -10.22 -0.75
CA SER A 70 -13.37 -11.30 0.10
C SER A 70 -12.44 -11.61 1.28
N ILE A 71 -11.12 -11.60 1.04
CA ILE A 71 -10.13 -11.78 2.11
C ILE A 71 -10.17 -10.57 3.07
N LEU A 72 -10.25 -9.34 2.54
CA LEU A 72 -10.36 -8.12 3.32
C LEU A 72 -11.58 -8.14 4.25
N ALA A 73 -12.72 -8.62 3.77
CA ALA A 73 -13.96 -8.70 4.54
C ALA A 73 -13.96 -9.82 5.60
N SER A 74 -13.22 -10.91 5.37
CA SER A 74 -13.21 -12.09 6.26
C SER A 74 -12.05 -12.11 7.26
N SER A 75 -11.06 -11.23 7.11
CA SER A 75 -9.88 -11.18 7.97
C SER A 75 -10.06 -10.15 9.08
N THR A 76 -9.47 -10.41 10.24
CA THR A 76 -9.56 -9.54 11.43
C THR A 76 -8.25 -8.85 11.76
N GLU A 77 -7.12 -9.39 11.29
CA GLU A 77 -5.77 -8.91 11.56
C GLU A 77 -5.13 -8.40 10.28
N PHE A 78 -4.54 -7.20 10.36
CA PHE A 78 -3.95 -6.54 9.22
C PHE A 78 -2.57 -5.96 9.54
N LEU A 79 -1.71 -5.93 8.52
CA LEU A 79 -0.49 -5.14 8.52
C LEU A 79 -0.58 -4.09 7.43
N VAL A 80 -0.29 -2.83 7.76
CA VAL A 80 -0.34 -1.74 6.79
C VAL A 80 1.00 -1.02 6.75
N ASP A 81 1.49 -0.76 5.54
CA ASP A 81 2.80 -0.14 5.33
C ASP A 81 2.81 0.74 4.09
N GLY A 82 3.57 1.84 4.16
CA GLY A 82 3.81 2.77 3.06
C GLY A 82 5.23 2.62 2.54
N THR A 83 5.38 2.23 1.27
CA THR A 83 6.68 2.11 0.61
C THR A 83 6.89 3.24 -0.40
N PHE A 84 8.10 3.80 -0.41
CA PHE A 84 8.46 5.01 -1.18
C PHE A 84 9.41 4.70 -2.35
N ASP A 85 10.36 3.76 -2.15
CA ASP A 85 11.50 3.54 -3.06
C ASP A 85 11.15 2.88 -4.40
N ILE A 86 9.92 2.37 -4.54
CA ILE A 86 9.45 1.56 -5.69
C ILE A 86 8.28 2.19 -6.43
N VAL A 87 7.99 3.46 -6.14
CA VAL A 87 6.82 4.19 -6.65
C VAL A 87 7.22 5.03 -7.87
N PRO A 88 6.39 5.13 -8.92
CA PRO A 88 6.61 6.11 -9.98
C PRO A 88 6.72 7.53 -9.42
N ASP A 89 7.55 8.40 -9.99
CA ASP A 89 7.72 9.80 -9.51
C ASP A 89 6.40 10.59 -9.45
N ILE A 90 5.42 10.18 -10.27
CA ILE A 90 4.04 10.67 -10.28
C ILE A 90 3.18 10.23 -9.08
N PHE A 91 3.71 9.46 -8.12
CA PHE A 91 3.09 9.21 -6.82
C PHE A 91 4.13 9.32 -5.71
N TYR A 92 3.69 9.67 -4.50
CA TYR A 92 4.61 9.85 -3.37
C TYR A 92 4.86 8.53 -2.65
N GLN A 93 3.83 7.70 -2.52
CA GLN A 93 3.92 6.41 -1.85
C GLN A 93 2.97 5.38 -2.46
N LEU A 94 3.35 4.13 -2.35
CA LEU A 94 2.48 2.98 -2.46
C LEU A 94 2.15 2.52 -1.05
N TYR A 95 0.90 2.66 -0.65
CA TYR A 95 0.40 2.19 0.63
C TYR A 95 -0.29 0.84 0.45
N VAL A 96 0.11 -0.18 1.21
CA VAL A 96 -0.36 -1.55 1.03
C VAL A 96 -1.01 -2.06 2.32
N ILE A 97 -2.20 -2.62 2.19
CA ILE A 97 -2.90 -3.31 3.26
C ILE A 97 -2.73 -4.81 3.05
N HIS A 98 -2.14 -5.48 4.04
CA HIS A 98 -2.00 -6.91 4.09
C HIS A 98 -2.96 -7.49 5.12
N ALA A 99 -3.69 -8.53 4.73
CA ALA A 99 -4.50 -9.33 5.64
C ALA A 99 -3.68 -10.52 6.14
N VAL A 100 -3.80 -10.84 7.43
CA VAL A 100 -3.40 -12.14 7.95
C VAL A 100 -4.56 -13.09 7.73
N HIS A 101 -4.43 -13.99 6.75
CA HIS A 101 -5.47 -14.93 6.36
C HIS A 101 -4.90 -16.34 6.33
N ARG A 102 -5.45 -17.24 7.17
CA ARG A 102 -5.00 -18.64 7.30
C ARG A 102 -3.49 -18.75 7.49
N GLU A 103 -2.94 -18.00 8.45
CA GLU A 103 -1.50 -17.96 8.78
C GLU A 103 -0.59 -17.37 7.69
N HIS A 104 -1.16 -16.85 6.60
CA HIS A 104 -0.43 -16.17 5.54
C HIS A 104 -0.68 -14.67 5.54
N VAL A 105 0.36 -13.90 5.26
CA VAL A 105 0.25 -12.45 5.03
C VAL A 105 0.04 -12.22 3.55
N ILE A 106 -1.15 -11.73 3.19
CA ILE A 106 -1.57 -11.56 1.79
C ILE A 106 -1.87 -10.07 1.55
N PRO A 107 -1.23 -9.42 0.55
CA PRO A 107 -1.61 -8.07 0.18
C PRO A 107 -3.00 -8.08 -0.47
N VAL A 108 -3.91 -7.29 0.08
CA VAL A 108 -5.33 -7.25 -0.33
C VAL A 108 -5.76 -5.90 -0.91
N VAL A 109 -5.07 -4.81 -0.55
CA VAL A 109 -5.32 -3.49 -1.15
C VAL A 109 -4.00 -2.78 -1.42
N PHE A 110 -3.90 -2.20 -2.62
CA PHE A 110 -2.77 -1.37 -3.03
C PHE A 110 -3.26 0.03 -3.36
N CYS A 111 -2.68 1.05 -2.74
CA CYS A 111 -3.07 2.44 -2.90
C CYS A 111 -1.87 3.28 -3.37
N LEU A 112 -1.94 3.88 -4.55
CA LEU A 112 -0.99 4.90 -4.97
C LEU A 112 -1.49 6.27 -4.50
N LEU A 113 -0.71 6.91 -3.64
CA LEU A 113 -1.06 8.16 -2.96
C LEU A 113 -0.09 9.28 -3.32
N ARG A 114 -0.60 10.50 -3.45
CA ARG A 114 0.22 11.68 -3.76
C ARG A 114 0.82 12.38 -2.55
N ARG A 115 0.30 12.13 -1.35
CA ARG A 115 0.74 12.77 -0.11
C ARG A 115 0.77 11.78 1.04
N LYS A 116 1.43 12.21 2.12
CA LYS A 116 1.57 11.52 3.39
C LYS A 116 1.01 12.42 4.50
N ASN A 117 -0.31 12.52 4.55
CA ASN A 117 -1.00 13.36 5.53
C ASN A 117 -2.37 12.77 5.90
N ALA A 118 -2.96 13.25 6.99
CA ALA A 118 -4.19 12.68 7.54
C ALA A 118 -5.38 12.78 6.58
N THR A 119 -5.50 13.85 5.79
CA THR A 119 -6.63 14.02 4.86
C THR A 119 -6.57 13.01 3.71
N THR A 120 -5.39 12.78 3.14
CA THR A 120 -5.19 11.74 2.11
C THR A 120 -5.46 10.35 2.65
N TYR A 121 -5.02 10.04 3.87
CA TYR A 121 -5.31 8.73 4.48
C TYR A 121 -6.79 8.56 4.80
N GLN A 122 -7.47 9.61 5.28
CA GLN A 122 -8.90 9.55 5.53
C GLN A 122 -9.68 9.28 4.25
N GLU A 123 -9.36 10.00 3.17
CA GLU A 123 -9.98 9.79 1.87
C GLU A 123 -9.71 8.38 1.34
N MET A 124 -8.49 7.87 1.51
CA MET A 124 -8.14 6.50 1.13
C MET A 124 -9.04 5.48 1.86
N ILE A 125 -9.19 5.61 3.18
CA ILE A 125 -10.05 4.68 3.95
C ILE A 125 -11.52 4.81 3.52
N ASN A 126 -12.02 6.02 3.31
CA ASN A 126 -13.39 6.24 2.82
C ASN A 126 -13.61 5.54 1.48
N LYS A 127 -12.68 5.70 0.52
CA LYS A 127 -12.73 5.07 -0.80
C LYS A 127 -12.62 3.55 -0.74
N ILE A 128 -11.88 3.00 0.22
CA ILE A 128 -11.86 1.55 0.44
C ILE A 128 -13.22 1.06 0.94
N LEU A 129 -13.82 1.76 1.89
CA LEU A 129 -15.13 1.41 2.44
C LEU A 129 -16.26 1.53 1.42
N GLU A 130 -16.13 2.36 0.37
CA GLU A 130 -17.09 2.41 -0.73
C GLU A 130 -17.23 1.05 -1.46
N PHE A 131 -16.13 0.34 -1.70
CA PHE A 131 -16.15 -0.96 -2.39
C PHE A 131 -16.02 -2.17 -1.45
N ALA A 132 -15.62 -1.97 -0.19
CA ALA A 132 -15.47 -3.00 0.83
C ALA A 132 -16.08 -2.56 2.18
N PRO A 133 -17.40 -2.31 2.25
CA PRO A 133 -18.05 -1.81 3.47
C PRO A 133 -18.05 -2.82 4.63
N ALA A 134 -17.82 -4.10 4.33
CA ALA A 134 -17.72 -5.16 5.33
C ALA A 134 -16.33 -5.25 5.98
N TRP A 135 -15.36 -4.43 5.56
CA TRP A 135 -14.04 -4.44 6.19
C TRP A 135 -14.15 -3.93 7.64
N ASN A 136 -13.88 -4.83 8.59
CA ASN A 136 -13.99 -4.55 10.02
C ASN A 136 -12.78 -5.15 10.77
N PRO A 137 -11.63 -4.45 10.79
CA PRO A 137 -10.42 -4.93 11.43
C PRO A 137 -10.56 -4.95 12.96
N GLN A 138 -10.07 -6.02 13.59
CA GLN A 138 -9.91 -6.10 15.05
C GLN A 138 -8.52 -5.62 15.48
N THR A 139 -7.49 -5.95 14.70
CA THR A 139 -6.11 -5.52 14.97
C THR A 139 -5.46 -5.00 13.70
N ILE A 140 -4.79 -3.85 13.79
CA ILE A 140 -3.93 -3.36 12.71
C ILE A 140 -2.54 -3.11 13.29
N MET A 141 -1.55 -3.75 12.68
CA MET A 141 -0.15 -3.47 12.90
C MET A 141 0.35 -2.46 11.87
N LEU A 142 0.98 -1.38 12.34
CA LEU A 142 1.43 -0.29 11.49
C LEU A 142 2.64 0.42 12.06
N ASP A 143 3.22 1.30 11.24
CA ASP A 143 4.26 2.21 11.68
C ASP A 143 3.70 3.32 12.55
N PHE A 144 4.56 3.91 13.38
CA PHE A 144 4.21 4.93 14.37
C PHE A 144 3.89 6.30 13.75
N GLU A 145 3.34 6.32 12.54
CA GLU A 145 2.88 7.52 11.89
C GLU A 145 1.54 7.99 12.48
N LYS A 146 1.61 9.09 13.24
CA LYS A 146 0.48 9.68 13.95
C LYS A 146 -0.73 9.97 13.04
N ALA A 147 -0.50 10.39 11.79
CA ALA A 147 -1.56 10.72 10.86
C ALA A 147 -2.43 9.51 10.52
N VAL A 148 -1.80 8.38 10.16
CA VAL A 148 -2.51 7.12 9.87
C VAL A 148 -3.17 6.56 11.13
N LEU A 149 -2.47 6.58 12.27
CA LEU A 149 -3.01 6.10 13.55
C LEU A 149 -4.34 6.77 13.88
N ASN A 150 -4.39 8.10 13.80
CA ASN A 150 -5.60 8.87 14.08
C ASN A 150 -6.74 8.58 13.10
N VAL A 151 -6.41 8.43 11.81
CA VAL A 151 -7.40 8.10 10.78
C VAL A 151 -8.01 6.73 11.04
N LEU A 152 -7.17 5.71 11.29
CA LEU A 152 -7.65 4.35 11.55
C LEU A 152 -8.45 4.26 12.85
N SER A 153 -8.04 4.94 13.92
CA SER A 153 -8.81 4.96 15.17
C SER A 153 -10.19 5.62 15.01
N ASN A 154 -10.28 6.65 14.15
CA ASN A 154 -11.54 7.32 13.87
C ASN A 154 -12.45 6.49 12.95
N SER A 155 -11.88 5.84 11.94
CA SER A 155 -12.62 4.99 11.00
C SER A 155 -13.04 3.65 11.61
N PHE A 156 -12.27 3.12 12.57
CA PHE A 156 -12.55 1.84 13.24
C PHE A 156 -12.43 1.99 14.77
N PRO A 157 -13.47 2.47 15.47
CA PRO A 157 -13.37 2.81 16.90
C PRO A 157 -13.03 1.65 17.83
N GLN A 158 -13.26 0.41 17.39
CA GLN A 158 -13.01 -0.80 18.18
C GLN A 158 -11.68 -1.49 17.83
N VAL A 159 -10.90 -0.93 16.90
CA VAL A 159 -9.65 -1.56 16.44
C VAL A 159 -8.54 -1.40 17.47
N SER A 160 -7.79 -2.48 17.68
CA SER A 160 -6.52 -2.45 18.41
C SER A 160 -5.40 -2.04 17.44
N LEU A 161 -4.81 -0.86 17.66
CA LEU A 161 -3.66 -0.38 16.89
C LEU A 161 -2.37 -0.77 17.60
N SER A 162 -1.53 -1.55 16.93
CA SER A 162 -0.24 -1.98 17.45
C SER A 162 0.90 -1.45 16.58
N GLY A 163 1.92 -0.88 17.22
CA GLY A 163 3.10 -0.43 16.50
C GLY A 163 4.00 -1.59 16.08
N CYS A 164 4.55 -1.52 14.86
CA CYS A 164 5.48 -2.53 14.38
C CYS A 164 6.83 -2.43 15.10
N TYR A 165 7.20 -3.45 15.88
CA TYR A 165 8.47 -3.49 16.63
C TYR A 165 9.70 -3.37 15.73
N PHE A 166 9.64 -3.90 14.50
CA PHE A 166 10.71 -3.80 13.51
C PHE A 166 11.02 -2.34 13.15
N HIS A 167 9.99 -1.56 12.81
CA HIS A 167 10.15 -0.16 12.46
C HIS A 167 10.46 0.73 13.67
N LEU A 168 10.00 0.37 14.87
CA LEU A 168 10.43 1.00 16.12
C LEU A 168 11.93 0.83 16.33
N ARG A 169 12.44 -0.41 16.22
CA ARG A 169 13.87 -0.71 16.34
C ARG A 169 14.69 0.07 15.32
N GLN A 170 14.22 0.14 14.07
CA GLN A 170 14.92 0.88 13.03
C GLN A 170 14.94 2.39 13.31
N SER A 171 13.82 2.95 13.79
CA SER A 171 13.71 4.36 14.16
C SER A 171 14.61 4.72 15.35
N ILE A 172 14.63 3.89 16.39
CA ILE A 172 15.54 4.03 17.54
C ILE A 172 16.99 3.95 17.06
N HIS A 173 17.33 2.99 16.22
CA HIS A 173 18.68 2.86 15.70
C HIS A 173 19.13 4.12 14.94
N ARG A 174 18.30 4.63 14.01
CA ARG A 174 18.56 5.89 13.29
C ARG A 174 18.79 7.07 14.25
N GLN A 175 17.96 7.19 15.29
CA GLN A 175 18.08 8.23 16.31
C GLN A 175 19.38 8.11 17.13
N LEU A 176 19.80 6.89 17.46
CA LEU A 176 21.09 6.64 18.12
C LEU A 176 22.27 7.02 17.22
N GLN A 177 22.16 6.83 15.89
CA GLN A 177 23.19 7.27 14.95
C GLN A 177 23.27 8.80 14.89
N THR A 178 22.14 9.49 14.77
CA THR A 178 22.10 10.96 14.67
C THR A 178 22.60 11.64 15.94
N GLN A 179 22.40 11.03 17.11
CA GLN A 179 22.91 11.55 18.39
C GLN A 179 24.35 11.12 18.71
N GLY A 180 25.02 10.36 17.83
CA GLY A 180 26.42 9.94 18.04
C GLY A 180 26.62 8.95 19.19
N LEU A 181 25.55 8.35 19.70
CA LEU A 181 25.56 7.42 20.84
C LEU A 181 26.04 6.01 20.47
N GLN A 182 26.43 5.79 19.21
CA GLN A 182 26.97 4.51 18.75
C GLN A 182 28.27 4.08 19.46
N LYS A 183 29.02 5.02 20.07
CA LYS A 183 30.30 4.72 20.74
C LYS A 183 30.17 4.31 22.21
N GLN A 184 28.97 4.32 22.78
CA GLN A 184 28.73 3.97 24.19
C GLN A 184 28.20 2.54 24.39
N TYR A 185 28.03 1.77 23.31
CA TYR A 185 27.59 0.37 23.33
C TYR A 185 28.36 -0.47 22.31
#